data_AF-A0A929MY45-F1
#
_entry.id   AF-A0A929MY45-F1
#
_cell.length_a   1.000
_cell.length_b   1.000
_cell.length_c   1.000
_cell.angle_alpha   90.00
_cell.angle_beta   90.00
_cell.angle_gamma   90.00
#
_symmetry.space_group_name_H-M   'P 1'
#
loop_
_entity.id
_entity.type
_entity.pdbx_description
1 polymer ?
#
loop_
_entity_poly.entity_id
_entity_poly.type
_entity_poly.pdbx_seq_one_letter_code
_entity_poly.pdbx_strand_id
1 'polypeptide(L)'
;MELLRRLFGGRRRAEEAESQAQAQAQQAAFEAEWEPVAAYVAADSEEALEVSVIASALAAANYPDSQFVVKRVLKRNPEATTVSVIASAIAAGDAPDSQWAVKHIYQKRT
;
A
#
# COMPACT_ATOMS: atom_id res chain seq x y z
N MET A 1 21.37 -11.60 -39.13
CA MET A 1 21.73 -11.28 -37.72
C MET A 1 21.13 -12.28 -36.70
N GLU A 2 20.62 -13.45 -37.08
CA GLU A 2 20.04 -14.42 -36.13
C GLU A 2 21.05 -15.23 -35.31
N LEU A 3 22.25 -15.42 -35.86
CA LEU A 3 23.33 -16.19 -35.21
C LEU A 3 23.79 -15.53 -33.90
N LEU A 4 23.89 -14.20 -33.88
CA LEU A 4 24.24 -13.41 -32.69
C LEU A 4 23.13 -13.46 -31.62
N ARG A 5 21.85 -13.44 -32.02
CA ARG A 5 20.73 -13.58 -31.07
C ARG A 5 20.70 -14.95 -30.39
N ARG A 6 21.03 -16.02 -31.12
CA ARG A 6 21.09 -17.39 -30.55
C ARG A 6 22.28 -17.59 -29.61
N LEU A 7 23.44 -16.99 -29.89
CA LEU A 7 24.65 -17.11 -29.07
C LEU A 7 24.61 -16.27 -27.78
N PHE A 8 23.93 -15.12 -27.78
CA PHE A 8 23.85 -14.22 -26.62
C PHE A 8 22.52 -14.24 -25.85
N GLY A 9 21.46 -14.87 -26.40
CA GLY A 9 20.15 -14.95 -25.74
C GLY A 9 20.10 -15.89 -24.53
N GLY A 10 20.99 -16.88 -24.45
CA GLY A 10 21.10 -17.77 -23.28
C GLY A 10 21.76 -17.08 -22.09
N ARG A 11 22.83 -16.31 -22.34
CA ARG A 11 23.52 -15.51 -21.32
C ARG A 11 22.63 -14.42 -20.72
N ARG A 12 21.88 -13.69 -21.56
CA ARG A 12 20.90 -12.70 -21.06
C ARG A 12 19.81 -13.32 -20.20
N ARG A 13 19.25 -14.47 -20.58
CA ARG A 13 18.27 -15.16 -19.73
C ARG A 13 18.85 -15.66 -18.42
N ALA A 14 20.11 -16.10 -18.41
CA ALA A 14 20.79 -16.48 -17.18
C ALA A 14 21.05 -15.27 -16.29
N GLU A 15 21.55 -14.16 -16.83
CA GLU A 15 21.75 -12.89 -16.10
C GLU A 15 20.42 -12.31 -15.59
N GLU A 16 19.35 -12.34 -16.38
CA GLU A 16 18.01 -11.92 -15.98
C GLU A 16 17.44 -12.83 -14.89
N ALA A 17 17.63 -14.14 -14.99
CA ALA A 17 17.20 -15.10 -13.98
C ALA A 17 17.98 -14.96 -12.66
N GLU A 18 19.29 -14.74 -12.73
CA GLU A 18 20.13 -14.45 -11.57
C GLU A 18 19.75 -13.13 -10.91
N SER A 19 19.50 -12.09 -11.71
CA SER A 19 19.02 -10.79 -11.21
C SER A 19 17.65 -10.89 -10.55
N GLN A 20 16.74 -11.68 -11.12
CA GLN A 20 15.42 -11.95 -10.52
C GLN A 20 15.53 -12.77 -9.24
N ALA A 21 16.39 -13.78 -9.20
CA ALA A 21 16.62 -14.59 -8.01
C ALA A 21 17.23 -13.76 -6.88
N GLN A 22 18.16 -12.86 -7.19
CA GLN A 22 18.72 -11.90 -6.23
C GLN A 22 17.65 -10.93 -5.72
N ALA A 23 16.83 -10.34 -6.60
CA ALA A 23 15.75 -9.46 -6.20
C ALA A 23 14.73 -10.18 -5.30
N GLN A 24 14.38 -11.43 -5.61
CA GLN A 24 13.50 -12.26 -4.80
C GLN A 24 14.11 -12.58 -3.42
N ALA A 25 15.40 -12.94 -3.37
CA ALA A 25 16.10 -13.18 -2.11
C ALA A 25 16.14 -11.91 -1.24
N GLN A 26 16.35 -10.75 -1.86
CA GLN A 26 16.40 -9.47 -1.17
C GLN A 26 15.02 -9.04 -0.65
N GLN A 27 13.97 -9.28 -1.45
CA GLN A 27 12.58 -9.08 -1.04
C GLN A 27 12.20 -10.00 0.12
N ALA A 28 12.58 -11.29 0.05
CA ALA A 28 12.31 -12.24 1.12
C ALA A 28 13.04 -11.87 2.42
N ALA A 29 14.29 -11.41 2.34
CA ALA A 29 15.03 -10.90 3.49
C ALA A 29 14.36 -9.65 4.09
N PHE A 30 13.87 -8.73 3.25
CA PHE A 30 13.12 -7.57 3.70
C PHE A 30 11.82 -7.97 4.42
N GLU A 31 11.02 -8.86 3.84
CA GLU A 31 9.74 -9.31 4.41
C GLU A 31 9.90 -10.17 5.68
N ALA A 32 11.08 -10.78 5.87
CA ALA A 32 11.43 -11.49 7.09
C ALA A 32 11.63 -10.54 8.27
N GLU A 33 12.13 -9.33 8.04
CA GLU A 33 12.41 -8.34 9.10
C GLU A 33 11.34 -7.26 9.22
N TRP A 34 10.64 -6.95 8.14
CA TRP A 34 9.70 -5.84 8.05
C TRP A 34 8.29 -6.34 7.78
N GLU A 35 7.32 -5.64 8.34
CA GLU A 35 5.90 -5.87 8.08
C GLU A 35 5.20 -4.57 7.67
N PRO A 36 4.17 -4.65 6.80
CA PRO A 36 3.48 -3.46 6.32
C PRO A 36 2.63 -2.82 7.43
N VAL A 37 2.74 -1.51 7.56
CA VAL A 37 1.83 -0.72 8.40
C VAL A 37 0.53 -0.50 7.62
N ALA A 38 -0.59 -0.92 8.20
CA ALA A 38 -1.88 -0.79 7.54
C ALA A 38 -2.27 0.69 7.34
N ALA A 39 -2.71 1.04 6.14
CA ALA A 39 -3.19 2.39 5.83
C ALA A 39 -4.48 2.76 6.58
N TYR A 40 -5.27 1.75 6.94
CA TYR A 40 -6.54 1.86 7.62
C TYR A 40 -6.62 0.84 8.74
N VAL A 41 -7.21 1.24 9.86
CA VAL A 41 -7.50 0.40 11.02
C VAL A 41 -9.01 0.39 11.27
N ALA A 42 -9.48 -0.58 12.06
CA ALA A 42 -10.87 -0.60 12.48
C ALA A 42 -11.21 0.71 13.21
N ALA A 43 -12.35 1.31 12.87
CA ALA A 43 -12.91 2.37 13.70
C ALA A 43 -13.35 1.78 15.04
N ASP A 44 -13.37 2.59 16.10
CA ASP A 44 -14.00 2.16 17.35
C ASP A 44 -15.51 2.03 17.16
N SER A 45 -16.18 1.42 18.14
CA SER A 45 -17.59 1.08 18.03
C SER A 45 -18.50 2.30 17.95
N GLU A 46 -18.13 3.42 18.59
CA GLU A 46 -18.96 4.62 18.64
C GLU A 46 -18.91 5.34 17.28
N GLU A 47 -17.70 5.60 16.77
CA GLU A 47 -17.49 6.15 15.44
C GLU A 47 -18.10 5.25 14.35
N ALA A 48 -17.94 3.92 14.48
CA ALA A 48 -18.50 2.97 13.53
C ALA A 48 -20.03 3.03 13.51
N LEU A 49 -20.68 3.19 14.67
CA LEU A 49 -22.13 3.29 14.76
C LEU A 49 -22.62 4.59 14.11
N GLU A 50 -22.01 5.73 14.43
CA GLU A 50 -22.38 7.03 13.88
C GLU A 50 -22.32 7.03 12.34
N VAL A 51 -21.17 6.63 11.78
CA VAL A 51 -20.97 6.59 10.33
C VAL A 51 -21.91 5.57 9.67
N SER A 52 -22.18 4.44 10.33
CA SER A 52 -23.10 3.43 9.79
C SER A 52 -24.53 3.95 9.66
N VAL A 53 -25.02 4.71 10.66
CA VAL A 53 -26.36 5.31 10.61
C VAL A 53 -26.44 6.33 9.48
N ILE A 54 -25.45 7.22 9.37
CA ILE A 54 -25.40 8.23 8.30
C ILE A 54 -25.36 7.57 6.92
N ALA A 55 -24.46 6.60 6.72
CA ALA A 55 -24.34 5.89 5.45
C ALA A 55 -25.63 5.14 5.07
N SER A 56 -26.30 4.52 6.05
CA SER A 56 -27.56 3.82 5.83
C SER A 56 -28.70 4.78 5.47
N ALA A 57 -28.78 5.94 6.13
CA ALA A 57 -29.77 6.97 5.82
C ALA A 57 -29.60 7.53 4.40
N LEU A 58 -28.35 7.83 4.00
CA LEU A 58 -28.04 8.26 2.64
C LEU A 58 -28.39 7.17 1.62
N ALA A 59 -28.03 5.92 1.90
CA ALA A 59 -28.33 4.81 1.00
C ALA A 59 -29.85 4.60 0.83
N ALA A 60 -30.63 4.67 1.92
CA ALA A 60 -32.08 4.55 1.87
C ALA A 60 -32.75 5.70 1.10
N ALA A 61 -32.22 6.93 1.22
CA ALA A 61 -32.73 8.08 0.49
C ALA A 61 -32.50 7.97 -1.02
N ASN A 62 -31.34 7.47 -1.43
CA ASN A 62 -30.95 7.39 -2.84
C ASN A 62 -31.43 6.09 -3.52
N TYR A 63 -31.65 5.03 -2.76
CA TYR A 63 -31.99 3.69 -3.26
C TYR A 63 -33.11 3.06 -2.42
N PRO A 64 -34.36 3.56 -2.53
CA PRO A 64 -35.46 3.21 -1.62
C PRO A 64 -35.91 1.74 -1.71
N ASP A 65 -35.70 1.09 -2.86
CA ASP A 65 -36.09 -0.31 -3.08
C ASP A 65 -34.93 -1.29 -2.77
N SER A 66 -33.82 -0.82 -2.19
CA SER A 66 -32.63 -1.61 -1.89
C SER A 66 -32.39 -1.78 -0.39
N GLN A 67 -31.70 -2.85 -0.01
CA GLN A 67 -31.24 -3.09 1.36
C GLN A 67 -29.72 -3.09 1.43
N PHE A 68 -29.17 -2.38 2.41
CA PHE A 68 -27.72 -2.26 2.61
C PHE A 68 -27.34 -2.75 4.01
N VAL A 69 -26.16 -3.37 4.11
CA VAL A 69 -25.57 -3.79 5.38
C VAL A 69 -24.14 -3.27 5.42
N VAL A 70 -23.82 -2.47 6.43
CA VAL A 70 -22.44 -2.03 6.68
C VAL A 70 -21.65 -3.20 7.25
N LYS A 71 -20.71 -3.73 6.45
CA LYS A 71 -19.90 -4.89 6.86
C LYS A 71 -18.68 -4.52 7.71
N ARG A 72 -18.11 -3.33 7.48
CA ARG A 72 -16.91 -2.87 8.16
C ARG A 72 -16.77 -1.35 8.02
N VAL A 73 -16.43 -0.69 9.12
CA VAL A 73 -16.03 0.72 9.13
C VAL A 73 -14.55 0.79 9.44
N LEU A 74 -13.81 1.54 8.63
CA LEU A 74 -12.38 1.73 8.78
C LEU A 74 -12.06 3.21 8.88
N LYS A 75 -11.12 3.54 9.75
CA LYS A 75 -10.52 4.87 9.82
C LYS A 75 -9.07 4.85 9.38
N ARG A 76 -8.56 6.01 8.96
CA ARG A 76 -7.13 6.14 8.63
C ARG A 76 -6.30 5.78 9.85
N ASN A 77 -5.27 4.98 9.63
CA ASN A 77 -4.32 4.67 10.70
C ASN A 77 -3.57 5.96 11.09
N PRO A 78 -3.69 6.43 12.35
CA PRO A 78 -3.05 7.67 12.79
C PRO A 78 -1.52 7.58 12.65
N GLU A 79 -0.93 6.42 12.88
CA GLU A 79 0.51 6.19 12.70
C GLU A 79 0.91 6.37 11.23
N ALA A 80 0.20 5.71 10.31
CA ALA A 80 0.47 5.81 8.88
C ALA A 80 0.33 7.26 8.37
N THR A 81 -0.65 8.00 8.90
CA THR A 81 -0.82 9.44 8.60
C THR A 81 0.37 10.25 9.06
N THR A 82 0.77 10.12 10.34
CA THR A 82 1.89 10.87 10.91
C THR A 82 3.19 10.59 10.16
N VAL A 83 3.52 9.32 9.93
CA VAL A 83 4.73 8.93 9.20
C VAL A 83 4.69 9.44 7.77
N SER A 84 3.54 9.37 7.09
CA SER A 84 3.38 9.91 5.73
C SER A 84 3.69 11.40 5.67
N VAL A 85 3.16 12.18 6.62
CA VAL A 85 3.37 13.64 6.67
C VAL A 85 4.84 13.94 6.91
N ILE A 86 5.49 13.26 7.85
CA ILE A 86 6.92 13.46 8.15
C ILE A 86 7.77 13.12 6.93
N ALA A 87 7.55 11.96 6.30
CA ALA A 87 8.31 11.54 5.14
C ALA A 87 8.15 12.50 3.95
N SER A 88 6.91 12.91 3.66
CA SER A 88 6.64 13.89 2.60
C SER A 88 7.25 15.26 2.90
N ALA A 89 7.26 15.71 4.16
CA ALA A 89 7.89 16.97 4.56
C ALA A 89 9.41 16.95 4.38
N ILE A 90 10.07 15.85 4.74
CA ILE A 90 11.51 15.66 4.52
C ILE A 90 11.81 15.67 3.01
N ALA A 91 11.05 14.91 2.23
CA ALA A 91 11.23 14.85 0.78
C ALA A 91 10.97 16.20 0.08
N ALA A 92 10.01 16.98 0.59
CA ALA A 92 9.77 18.35 0.11
C ALA A 92 10.92 19.31 0.48
N GLY A 93 11.64 19.06 1.57
CA GLY A 93 12.86 19.81 1.90
C GLY A 93 13.97 19.61 0.86
N ASP A 94 14.15 18.38 0.39
CA ASP A 94 15.17 18.04 -0.62
C ASP A 94 14.74 18.42 -2.05
N ALA A 95 13.44 18.43 -2.33
CA ALA A 95 12.88 18.75 -3.64
C ALA A 95 11.60 19.61 -3.50
N PRO A 96 11.74 20.93 -3.31
CA PRO A 96 10.63 21.82 -2.94
C PRO A 96 9.57 22.01 -4.02
N ASP A 97 9.94 21.86 -5.30
CA ASP A 97 9.00 21.96 -6.42
C ASP A 97 8.33 20.62 -6.77
N SER A 98 8.53 19.58 -5.96
CA SER A 98 7.98 18.23 -6.18
C SER A 98 6.82 17.90 -5.24
N GLN A 99 5.92 17.04 -5.72
CA GLN A 99 4.84 16.48 -4.91
C GLN A 99 5.13 15.01 -4.60
N TRP A 100 5.08 14.65 -3.33
CA TRP A 100 5.44 13.32 -2.85
C TRP A 100 4.22 12.58 -2.31
N ALA A 101 4.01 11.35 -2.80
CA ALA A 101 2.96 10.45 -2.32
C ALA A 101 3.59 9.19 -1.73
N VAL A 102 3.47 9.03 -0.41
CA VAL A 102 3.91 7.80 0.28
C VAL A 102 2.99 6.64 -0.10
N LYS A 103 3.56 5.58 -0.68
CA LYS A 103 2.82 4.40 -1.14
C LYS A 103 2.79 3.27 -0.12
N HIS A 104 3.92 3.04 0.55
CA HIS A 104 4.09 1.95 1.49
C HIS A 104 4.86 2.42 2.71
N ILE A 105 4.43 1.97 3.87
CA ILE A 105 5.09 2.18 5.17
C ILE A 105 5.29 0.80 5.77
N TYR A 106 6.47 0.56 6.33
CA TYR A 106 6.83 -0.68 6.97
C TYR A 106 7.37 -0.40 8.36
N GLN A 107 7.12 -1.32 9.27
CA GLN A 107 7.70 -1.35 10.61
C GLN A 107 8.51 -2.62 10.79
N LYS A 108 9.53 -2.56 11.65
CA LYS A 108 10.33 -3.73 11.95
C LYS A 108 9.50 -4.68 12.83
N ARG A 109 9.51 -5.96 12.50
CA ARG A 109 8.88 -6.99 13.34
C ARG A 109 9.55 -6.99 14.72
N THR A 110 8.73 -7.06 15.76
CA THR A 110 9.17 -7.10 17.16
C THR A 110 9.55 -8.52 17.58
#